data_AF-A0A7X1TTL9-F1
#
_entry.id   AF-A0A7X1TTL9-F1
#
_cell.length_a   1.000
_cell.length_b   1.000
_cell.length_c   1.000
_cell.angle_alpha   90.00
_cell.angle_beta   90.00
_cell.angle_gamma   90.00
#
_symmetry.space_group_name_H-M   'P 1'
#
loop_
_entity.id
_entity.type
_entity.pdbx_description
1 polymer ?
#
loop_
_entity_poly.entity_id
_entity_poly.type
_entity_poly.pdbx_seq_one_letter_code
_entity_poly.pdbx_strand_id
1 'polypeptide(L)'
;MRTEVHVHGNLRFLKGVTATQVESGLRPWLGYLDIDSVEEARSLEQEEPGIAYESTARELTICWTGEVGRNFHRCVEESMQTLGPLTDETTVVELTYFHDDGQDESQLIFVGPTPEAIHEAQRRRMIEDMQYLLGRHFGKEATDRVTSVVNELFDQDWSDRERIGELQPSEHLPLGRNKHLH
;
A
#
# COMPACT_ATOMS: atom_id res chain seq x y z
N MET A 1 -8.28 16.02 -15.63
CA MET A 1 -8.89 14.71 -15.88
C MET A 1 -9.15 14.12 -14.51
N ARG A 2 -10.38 13.67 -14.25
CA ARG A 2 -10.69 12.87 -13.07
C ARG A 2 -10.56 11.41 -13.47
N THR A 3 -10.05 10.58 -12.59
CA THR A 3 -9.83 9.15 -12.79
C THR A 3 -10.44 8.45 -11.60
N GLU A 4 -11.22 7.40 -11.82
CA GLU A 4 -11.76 6.62 -10.72
C GLU A 4 -10.64 5.78 -10.10
N VAL A 5 -10.65 5.65 -8.78
CA VAL A 5 -9.72 4.80 -8.05
C VAL A 5 -10.47 4.02 -7.00
N HIS A 6 -10.17 2.74 -6.89
CA HIS A 6 -10.52 1.92 -5.74
C HIS A 6 -9.32 1.82 -4.81
N VAL A 7 -9.52 2.07 -3.52
CA VAL A 7 -8.51 1.89 -2.47
C VAL A 7 -8.97 0.78 -1.54
N HIS A 8 -8.12 -0.22 -1.35
CA HIS A 8 -8.39 -1.38 -0.52
C HIS A 8 -7.27 -1.64 0.48
N GLY A 9 -7.62 -1.91 1.73
CA GLY A 9 -6.65 -2.32 2.74
C GLY A 9 -7.23 -2.38 4.15
N ASN A 10 -6.53 -3.09 5.04
CA ASN A 10 -6.87 -3.14 6.46
C ASN A 10 -5.62 -2.88 7.28
N LEU A 11 -5.68 -1.88 8.17
CA LEU A 11 -4.60 -1.55 9.11
C LEU A 11 -5.04 -1.94 10.51
N ARG A 12 -4.23 -2.76 11.17
CA ARG A 12 -4.41 -3.11 12.58
C ARG A 12 -3.46 -2.30 13.45
N PHE A 13 -3.99 -1.74 14.54
CA PHE A 13 -3.26 -0.83 15.40
C PHE A 13 -2.87 -1.43 16.75
N LEU A 14 -1.75 -0.93 17.26
CA LEU A 14 -1.25 -1.22 18.60
C LEU A 14 -2.31 -0.90 19.67
N LYS A 15 -2.23 -1.63 20.79
CA LYS A 15 -3.10 -1.34 21.95
C LYS A 15 -2.86 0.09 22.45
N GLY A 16 -3.94 0.83 22.65
CA GLY A 16 -3.90 2.21 23.15
C GLY A 16 -3.96 3.29 22.06
N VAL A 17 -3.88 2.91 20.78
CA VAL A 17 -4.14 3.85 19.68
C VAL A 17 -5.62 4.25 19.70
N THR A 18 -5.84 5.57 19.74
CA THR A 18 -7.17 6.17 19.83
C THR A 18 -7.74 6.50 18.45
N ALA A 19 -9.08 6.60 18.34
CA ALA A 19 -9.74 7.03 17.11
C ALA A 19 -9.21 8.40 16.63
N THR A 20 -8.99 9.34 17.55
CA THR A 20 -8.43 10.66 17.24
C THR A 20 -7.04 10.60 16.61
N GLN A 21 -6.18 9.66 17.03
CA GLN A 21 -4.86 9.47 16.41
C GLN A 21 -4.98 8.90 14.99
N VAL A 22 -5.89 7.95 14.77
CA VAL A 22 -6.17 7.39 13.44
C VAL A 22 -6.71 8.47 12.51
N GLU A 23 -7.71 9.22 12.94
CA GLU A 23 -8.30 10.31 12.16
C GLU A 23 -7.28 11.43 11.88
N SER A 24 -6.42 11.75 12.86
CA SER A 24 -5.32 12.70 12.66
C SER A 24 -4.33 12.23 11.60
N GLY A 25 -4.03 10.92 11.58
CA GLY A 25 -3.18 10.31 10.56
C GLY A 25 -3.82 10.34 9.16
N LEU A 26 -5.14 10.28 9.07
CA LEU A 26 -5.88 10.38 7.80
C LEU A 26 -6.09 11.81 7.31
N ARG A 27 -5.67 12.85 8.05
CA ARG A 27 -5.91 14.26 7.67
C ARG A 27 -5.48 14.64 6.25
N PRO A 28 -4.34 14.18 5.69
CA PRO A 28 -3.99 14.48 4.30
C PRO A 28 -5.03 13.97 3.30
N TRP A 29 -5.58 12.77 3.53
CA TRP A 29 -6.63 12.19 2.69
C TRP A 29 -7.99 12.87 2.94
N LEU A 30 -8.41 13.07 4.20
CA LEU A 30 -9.67 13.76 4.50
C LEU A 30 -9.70 15.19 3.94
N GLY A 31 -8.59 15.92 4.07
CA GLY A 31 -8.44 17.25 3.50
C GLY A 31 -8.42 17.26 1.97
N TYR A 32 -7.97 16.18 1.32
CA TYR A 32 -8.10 16.02 -0.13
C TYR A 32 -9.56 15.89 -0.57
N LEU A 33 -10.34 15.15 0.22
CA LEU A 33 -11.77 14.91 -0.03
C LEU A 33 -12.67 16.08 0.41
N ASP A 34 -12.11 17.09 1.09
CA ASP A 34 -12.83 18.22 1.68
C ASP A 34 -13.90 17.77 2.70
N ILE A 35 -13.53 16.80 3.55
CA ILE A 35 -14.38 16.27 4.64
C ILE A 35 -13.68 16.37 5.99
N ASP A 36 -14.47 16.48 7.05
CA ASP A 36 -13.95 16.71 8.40
C ASP A 36 -13.67 15.42 9.17
N SER A 37 -14.38 14.33 8.85
CA SER A 37 -14.37 13.07 9.59
C SER A 37 -14.33 11.83 8.68
N VAL A 38 -13.89 10.69 9.23
CA VAL A 38 -13.80 9.40 8.51
C VAL A 38 -15.19 8.87 8.14
N GLU A 39 -16.20 9.14 8.97
CA GLU A 39 -17.58 8.71 8.78
C GLU A 39 -18.25 9.31 7.53
N GLU A 40 -17.69 10.41 7.03
CA GLU A 40 -18.10 11.11 5.80
C GLU A 40 -17.42 10.54 4.54
N ALA A 41 -16.37 9.73 4.68
CA ALA A 41 -15.63 9.12 3.57
C ALA A 41 -16.40 7.95 2.95
N ARG A 42 -17.58 8.24 2.39
CA ARG A 42 -18.43 7.29 1.68
C ARG A 42 -17.83 6.98 0.32
N SER A 43 -17.93 5.71 -0.08
CA SER A 43 -17.59 5.27 -1.43
C SER A 43 -18.66 5.68 -2.44
N LEU A 44 -18.27 5.87 -3.70
CA LEU A 44 -19.21 5.96 -4.82
C LEU A 44 -19.98 4.64 -5.01
N GLU A 45 -19.34 3.52 -4.71
CA GLU A 45 -19.96 2.19 -4.77
C GLU A 45 -20.73 1.90 -3.47
N GLN A 46 -22.05 1.71 -3.58
CA GLN A 46 -22.94 1.62 -2.40
C GLN A 46 -22.71 0.39 -1.52
N GLU A 47 -22.17 -0.69 -2.10
CA GLU A 47 -21.88 -1.92 -1.37
C GLU A 47 -20.60 -1.83 -0.54
N GLU A 48 -19.77 -0.81 -0.82
CA GLU A 48 -18.51 -0.61 -0.12
C GLU A 48 -18.72 0.18 1.18
N PRO A 49 -18.09 -0.25 2.30
CA PRO A 49 -18.24 0.43 3.58
C PRO A 49 -17.60 1.83 3.61
N GLY A 50 -16.72 2.16 2.65
CA GLY A 50 -15.91 3.37 2.64
C GLY A 50 -14.68 3.20 3.53
N ILE A 51 -14.35 4.26 4.29
CA ILE A 51 -13.29 4.23 5.29
C ILE A 51 -13.93 4.15 6.67
N ALA A 52 -13.54 3.17 7.49
CA ALA A 52 -14.14 2.96 8.81
C ALA A 52 -13.12 2.49 9.84
N TYR A 53 -13.11 3.11 11.03
CA TYR A 53 -12.29 2.68 12.16
C TYR A 53 -13.15 2.04 13.25
N GLU A 54 -12.89 0.78 13.58
CA GLU A 54 -13.51 0.07 14.70
C GLU A 54 -12.56 0.04 15.91
N SER A 55 -12.85 0.88 16.90
CA SER A 55 -12.02 1.05 18.10
C SER A 55 -11.83 -0.23 18.93
N THR A 56 -12.83 -1.12 18.97
CA THR A 56 -12.76 -2.38 19.73
C THR A 56 -11.80 -3.36 19.08
N ALA A 57 -11.88 -3.47 17.75
CA ALA A 57 -10.98 -4.28 16.94
C ALA A 57 -9.59 -3.63 16.81
N ARG A 58 -9.51 -2.30 16.92
CA ARG A 58 -8.35 -1.45 16.57
C ARG A 58 -7.97 -1.65 15.11
N GLU A 59 -8.98 -1.60 14.26
CA GLU A 59 -8.84 -1.89 12.83
C GLU A 59 -9.42 -0.73 12.03
N LEU A 60 -8.65 -0.22 11.09
CA LEU A 60 -9.11 0.67 10.03
C LEU A 60 -9.32 -0.17 8.78
N THR A 61 -10.57 -0.28 8.35
CA THR A 61 -10.96 -0.90 7.09
C THR A 61 -11.10 0.17 6.02
N ILE A 62 -10.46 -0.07 4.88
CA ILE A 62 -10.50 0.78 3.71
C ILE A 62 -11.03 -0.07 2.56
N CYS A 63 -12.20 0.31 2.05
CA CYS A 63 -12.77 -0.19 0.81
C CYS A 63 -13.55 1.00 0.24
N TRP A 64 -12.85 1.82 -0.54
CA TRP A 64 -13.34 3.14 -0.94
C TRP A 64 -13.06 3.40 -2.42
N THR A 65 -14.10 3.73 -3.16
CA THR A 65 -14.05 4.11 -4.57
C THR A 65 -14.44 5.57 -4.73
N GLY A 66 -13.67 6.31 -5.52
CA GLY A 66 -13.96 7.73 -5.79
C GLY A 66 -13.32 8.29 -7.05
N GLU A 67 -13.87 9.41 -7.54
CA GLU A 67 -13.26 10.20 -8.60
C GLU A 67 -12.13 11.07 -8.05
N VAL A 68 -10.92 10.83 -8.51
CA VAL A 68 -9.73 11.54 -8.02
C VAL A 68 -9.01 12.28 -9.14
N GLY A 69 -8.20 13.25 -8.75
CA GLY A 69 -7.35 14.04 -9.63
C GLY A 69 -5.89 14.00 -9.18
N ARG A 70 -5.15 15.06 -9.55
CA ARG A 70 -3.75 15.21 -9.16
C ARG A 70 -3.60 15.15 -7.64
N ASN A 71 -2.45 14.66 -7.19
CA ASN A 71 -2.03 14.59 -5.77
C ASN A 71 -2.76 13.57 -4.89
N PHE A 72 -3.80 12.88 -5.38
CA PHE A 72 -4.53 11.89 -4.56
C PHE A 72 -3.61 10.83 -3.96
N HIS A 73 -2.82 10.18 -4.82
CA HIS A 73 -1.85 9.17 -4.39
C HIS A 73 -0.92 9.66 -3.27
N ARG A 74 -0.37 10.87 -3.43
CA ARG A 74 0.50 11.51 -2.44
C ARG A 74 -0.22 11.73 -1.11
N CYS A 75 -1.49 12.13 -1.13
CA CYS A 75 -2.29 12.32 0.09
C CYS A 75 -2.60 11.00 0.81
N VAL A 76 -2.89 9.93 0.06
CA VAL A 76 -3.05 8.59 0.63
C VAL A 76 -1.75 8.11 1.25
N GLU A 77 -0.64 8.25 0.52
CA GLU A 77 0.70 7.89 0.98
C GLU A 77 1.10 8.65 2.25
N GLU A 78 0.96 9.98 2.29
CA GLU A 78 1.24 10.79 3.49
C GLU A 78 0.43 10.32 4.70
N SER A 79 -0.83 9.93 4.46
CA SER A 79 -1.69 9.39 5.51
C SER A 79 -1.16 8.04 6.00
N MET A 80 -0.80 7.14 5.09
CA MET A 80 -0.25 5.83 5.41
C MET A 80 1.10 5.92 6.12
N GLN A 81 1.97 6.84 5.72
CA GLN A 81 3.25 7.11 6.39
C GLN A 81 3.04 7.58 7.83
N THR A 82 2.00 8.39 8.08
CA THR A 82 1.65 8.86 9.42
C THR A 82 1.07 7.73 10.29
N LEU A 83 0.27 6.85 9.70
CA LEU A 83 -0.38 5.73 10.39
C LEU A 83 0.55 4.54 10.64
N GLY A 84 1.53 4.30 9.76
CA GLY A 84 2.45 3.16 9.81
C GLY A 84 3.06 2.91 11.19
N PRO A 85 3.71 3.89 11.83
CA PRO A 85 4.29 3.73 13.17
C PRO A 85 3.31 3.32 14.28
N LEU A 86 1.99 3.42 14.04
CA LEU A 86 0.93 3.05 14.98
C LEU A 86 0.42 1.61 14.76
N THR A 87 0.79 0.96 13.66
CA THR A 87 0.33 -0.39 13.34
C THR A 87 1.09 -1.46 14.13
N ASP A 88 0.45 -2.61 14.39
CA ASP A 88 1.12 -3.73 15.07
C ASP A 88 1.86 -4.67 14.11
N GLU A 89 1.51 -4.63 12.83
CA GLU A 89 2.18 -5.35 11.74
C GLU A 89 2.21 -4.53 10.45
N THR A 90 3.00 -5.00 9.47
CA THR A 90 3.00 -4.41 8.13
C THR A 90 1.85 -4.98 7.31
N THR A 91 1.06 -4.10 6.70
CA THR A 91 -0.02 -4.41 5.76
C THR A 91 0.24 -3.76 4.40
N VAL A 92 -0.58 -4.11 3.41
CA VAL A 92 -0.55 -3.49 2.08
C VAL A 92 -1.88 -2.80 1.82
N VAL A 93 -1.80 -1.55 1.40
CA VAL A 93 -2.92 -0.80 0.84
C VAL A 93 -2.76 -0.77 -0.67
N GLU A 94 -3.75 -1.27 -1.39
CA GLU A 94 -3.78 -1.34 -2.85
C GLU A 94 -4.65 -0.20 -3.41
N LEU A 95 -4.15 0.44 -4.46
CA LEU A 95 -4.85 1.47 -5.21
C LEU A 95 -4.98 1.03 -6.65
N THR A 96 -6.21 0.83 -7.14
CA THR A 96 -6.48 0.46 -8.52
C THR A 96 -7.16 1.63 -9.23
N TYR A 97 -6.47 2.23 -10.20
CA TYR A 97 -6.98 3.32 -11.02
C TYR A 97 -7.65 2.76 -12.27
N PHE A 98 -8.87 3.22 -12.57
CA PHE A 98 -9.62 2.85 -13.75
C PHE A 98 -9.59 3.98 -14.78
N HIS A 99 -9.05 3.69 -15.97
CA HIS A 99 -8.94 4.63 -17.06
C HIS A 99 -10.11 4.52 -18.05
N ASP A 100 -10.44 5.63 -18.71
CA ASP A 100 -11.53 5.70 -19.69
C ASP A 100 -11.33 4.76 -20.90
N ASP A 101 -10.11 4.31 -21.17
CA ASP A 101 -9.77 3.35 -22.22
C ASP A 101 -9.95 1.88 -21.79
N GLY A 102 -10.46 1.65 -20.59
CA GLY A 102 -10.72 0.34 -20.02
C GLY A 102 -9.48 -0.35 -19.42
N GLN A 103 -8.34 0.33 -19.35
CA GLN A 103 -7.16 -0.16 -18.64
C GLN A 103 -7.25 0.14 -17.15
N ASP A 104 -6.72 -0.76 -16.34
CA ASP A 104 -6.49 -0.56 -14.92
C ASP A 104 -4.99 -0.47 -14.59
N GLU A 105 -4.65 0.34 -13.59
CA GLU A 105 -3.30 0.46 -13.04
C GLU A 105 -3.35 0.26 -11.53
N SER A 106 -2.67 -0.77 -11.01
CA SER A 106 -2.59 -1.03 -9.58
C SER A 106 -1.26 -0.59 -8.98
N GLN A 107 -1.32 0.06 -7.83
CA GLN A 107 -0.19 0.55 -7.05
C GLN A 107 -0.32 0.04 -5.62
N LEU A 108 0.81 -0.29 -4.99
CA LEU A 108 0.84 -0.86 -3.64
C LEU A 108 1.58 0.08 -2.69
N ILE A 109 0.98 0.36 -1.55
CA ILE A 109 1.59 1.11 -0.45
C ILE A 109 1.75 0.15 0.73
N PHE A 110 2.99 -0.12 1.11
CA PHE A 110 3.29 -0.93 2.29
C PHE A 110 3.28 -0.03 3.53
N VAL A 111 2.49 -0.41 4.53
CA VAL A 111 2.24 0.39 5.74
C VAL A 111 2.61 -0.43 6.95
N GLY A 112 3.59 0.03 7.73
CA GLY A 112 4.10 -0.74 8.85
C GLY A 112 4.85 0.10 9.89
N PRO A 113 5.19 -0.52 11.03
CA PRO A 113 5.70 0.19 12.21
C PRO A 113 7.11 0.78 12.03
N THR A 114 7.91 0.17 11.15
CA THR A 114 9.30 0.56 10.90
C THR A 114 9.65 0.36 9.42
N PRO A 115 10.64 1.11 8.90
CA PRO A 115 11.18 0.88 7.55
C PRO A 115 11.67 -0.56 7.34
N GLU A 116 12.28 -1.16 8.36
CA GLU A 116 12.77 -2.55 8.35
C GLU A 116 11.60 -3.53 8.16
N ALA A 117 10.51 -3.33 8.91
CA ALA A 117 9.32 -4.19 8.83
C ALA A 117 8.60 -4.04 7.48
N ILE A 118 8.63 -2.84 6.89
CA ILE A 118 8.09 -2.59 5.54
C ILE A 118 8.93 -3.32 4.49
N HIS A 119 10.26 -3.17 4.55
CA HIS A 119 11.17 -3.80 3.61
C HIS A 119 11.09 -5.34 3.66
N GLU A 120 11.01 -5.92 4.86
CA GLU A 120 10.86 -7.37 5.00
C GLU A 120 9.51 -7.87 4.47
N ALA A 121 8.43 -7.09 4.64
CA ALA A 121 7.13 -7.43 4.06
C ALA A 121 7.15 -7.37 2.52
N GLN A 122 7.83 -6.36 1.93
CA GLN A 122 8.04 -6.25 0.49
C GLN A 122 8.81 -7.46 -0.05
N ARG A 123 9.92 -7.83 0.60
CA ARG A 123 10.70 -9.03 0.27
C ARG A 123 9.83 -10.27 0.30
N ARG A 124 9.18 -10.54 1.43
CA ARG A 124 8.36 -11.73 1.62
C ARG A 124 7.26 -11.84 0.56
N ARG A 125 6.53 -10.75 0.29
CA ARG A 125 5.47 -10.72 -0.72
C ARG A 125 6.00 -11.05 -2.12
N MET A 126 7.11 -10.44 -2.51
CA MET A 126 7.74 -10.69 -3.81
C MET A 126 8.18 -12.16 -3.96
N ILE A 127 8.79 -12.72 -2.91
CA ILE A 127 9.23 -14.11 -2.91
C ILE A 127 8.02 -15.06 -3.03
N GLU A 128 6.96 -14.83 -2.26
CA GLU A 128 5.72 -15.62 -2.32
C GLU A 128 5.11 -15.59 -3.73
N ASP A 129 4.98 -14.41 -4.35
CA ASP A 129 4.42 -14.24 -5.69
C ASP A 129 5.28 -14.94 -6.75
N MET A 130 6.60 -14.82 -6.65
CA MET A 130 7.51 -15.48 -7.57
C MET A 130 7.50 -16.99 -7.42
N GLN A 131 7.45 -17.50 -6.19
CA GLN A 131 7.31 -18.93 -5.94
C GLN A 131 6.03 -19.46 -6.59
N TYR A 132 4.94 -18.72 -6.46
CA TYR A 132 3.66 -19.06 -7.05
C TYR A 132 3.69 -19.04 -8.59
N LEU A 133 4.24 -17.98 -9.19
CA LEU A 133 4.32 -17.84 -10.65
C LEU A 133 5.27 -18.87 -11.28
N LEU A 134 6.47 -19.03 -10.72
CA LEU A 134 7.49 -19.94 -11.24
C LEU A 134 7.11 -21.40 -10.99
N GLY A 135 6.51 -21.73 -9.85
CA GLY A 135 6.09 -23.09 -9.49
C GLY A 135 5.05 -23.70 -10.44
N ARG A 136 4.35 -22.89 -11.23
CA ARG A 136 3.42 -23.36 -12.27
C ARG A 136 4.13 -24.00 -13.48
N HIS A 137 5.38 -23.64 -13.73
CA HIS A 137 6.11 -24.01 -14.94
C HIS A 137 7.45 -24.71 -14.65
N PHE A 138 8.05 -24.45 -13.49
CA PHE A 138 9.36 -24.93 -13.12
C PHE A 138 9.32 -25.77 -11.84
N GLY A 139 10.30 -26.68 -11.71
CA GLY A 139 10.48 -27.46 -10.49
C GLY A 139 11.08 -26.64 -9.35
N LYS A 140 10.93 -27.15 -8.12
CA LYS A 140 11.38 -26.50 -6.87
C LYS A 140 12.80 -25.94 -6.95
N GLU A 141 13.76 -26.72 -7.44
CA GLU A 141 15.17 -26.29 -7.52
C GLU A 141 15.35 -25.03 -8.39
N ALA A 142 14.67 -24.96 -9.53
CA ALA A 142 14.75 -23.80 -10.41
C ALA A 142 14.08 -22.57 -9.78
N THR A 143 12.92 -22.75 -9.15
CA THR A 143 12.24 -21.68 -8.41
C THR A 143 13.08 -21.15 -7.25
N ASP A 144 13.65 -22.05 -6.45
CA ASP A 144 14.48 -21.71 -5.29
C ASP A 144 15.71 -20.88 -5.73
N ARG A 145 16.36 -21.25 -6.85
CA ARG A 145 17.46 -20.47 -7.43
C ARG A 145 17.07 -19.02 -7.74
N VAL A 146 15.92 -18.80 -8.38
CA VAL A 146 15.49 -17.44 -8.73
C VAL A 146 15.15 -16.65 -7.47
N THR A 147 14.44 -17.25 -6.52
CA THR A 147 14.10 -16.57 -5.26
C THR A 147 15.34 -16.25 -4.42
N SER A 148 16.42 -17.03 -4.52
CA SER A 148 17.70 -16.71 -3.88
C SER A 148 18.29 -15.41 -4.43
N VAL A 149 18.31 -15.25 -5.75
CA VAL A 149 18.80 -14.01 -6.40
C VAL A 149 17.98 -12.81 -5.95
N VAL A 150 16.66 -12.96 -5.83
CA VAL A 150 15.80 -11.87 -5.37
C VAL A 150 16.07 -11.52 -3.91
N ASN A 151 16.30 -12.49 -3.04
CA ASN A 151 16.73 -12.20 -1.67
C ASN A 151 18.04 -11.41 -1.63
N GLU A 152 19.02 -11.76 -2.46
CA GLU A 152 20.29 -11.02 -2.55
C GLU A 152 20.08 -9.57 -3.01
N LEU A 153 19.15 -9.33 -3.95
CA LEU A 153 18.80 -7.97 -4.39
C LEU A 153 18.19 -7.13 -3.26
N PHE A 154 17.28 -7.70 -2.47
CA PHE A 154 16.73 -6.99 -1.30
C PHE A 154 17.79 -6.74 -0.22
N ASP A 155 18.75 -7.65 -0.01
CA ASP A 155 19.86 -7.40 0.92
C ASP A 155 20.75 -6.23 0.47
N GLN A 156 21.01 -6.16 -0.85
CA GLN A 156 21.78 -5.08 -1.46
C GLN A 156 21.05 -3.74 -1.37
N ASP A 157 19.77 -3.71 -1.74
CA ASP A 157 18.92 -2.52 -1.66
C ASP A 157 18.90 -1.95 -0.23
N TRP A 158 18.66 -2.80 0.77
CA TRP A 158 18.67 -2.37 2.17
C TRP A 158 20.00 -1.76 2.58
N SER A 159 21.10 -2.43 2.23
CA SER A 159 22.46 -1.97 2.54
C SER A 159 22.80 -0.64 1.84
N ASP A 160 22.27 -0.41 0.65
CA ASP A 160 22.44 0.85 -0.08
C ASP A 160 21.63 1.98 0.58
N ARG A 161 20.38 1.73 0.97
CA ARG A 161 19.52 2.70 1.67
C ARG A 161 20.08 3.13 3.02
N GLU A 162 20.63 2.19 3.80
CA GLU A 162 21.32 2.48 5.05
C GLU A 162 22.53 3.41 4.84
N ARG A 163 23.27 3.19 3.75
CA ARG A 163 24.47 3.98 3.42
C ARG A 163 24.13 5.41 3.02
N ILE A 164 23.02 5.60 2.31
CA ILE A 164 22.59 6.91 1.78
C ILE A 164 21.77 7.68 2.83
N GLY A 165 21.30 7.03 3.88
CA GLY A 165 20.45 7.63 4.92
C GLY A 165 18.98 7.78 4.50
N GLU A 166 18.57 7.04 3.46
CA GLU A 166 17.21 7.04 2.87
C GLU A 166 16.29 6.00 3.51
N LEU A 167 16.46 5.74 4.81
CA LEU A 167 15.52 4.91 5.58
C LEU A 167 14.15 5.58 5.80
N GLN A 168 13.85 6.66 5.07
CA GLN A 168 12.50 7.18 4.99
C GLN A 168 11.62 6.24 4.14
N PRO A 169 10.30 6.16 4.40
CA PRO A 169 9.40 5.26 3.68
C PRO A 169 9.40 5.54 2.18
N SER A 170 9.32 4.46 1.40
CA SER A 170 9.67 4.35 -0.02
C SER A 170 9.13 5.46 -0.94
N GLU A 171 10.01 6.08 -1.73
CA GLU A 171 9.62 6.60 -3.04
C GLU A 171 9.33 5.41 -3.98
N HIS A 172 8.18 5.47 -4.66
CA HIS A 172 7.57 4.41 -5.46
C HIS A 172 8.49 3.79 -6.52
N LEU A 173 8.48 2.46 -6.60
CA LEU A 173 8.77 1.72 -7.83
C LEU A 173 7.46 1.55 -8.60
N PRO A 174 7.24 2.27 -9.73
CA PRO A 174 6.12 1.96 -10.59
C PRO A 174 6.25 0.53 -11.10
N LEU A 175 5.18 -0.28 -10.98
CA LEU A 175 5.07 -1.56 -11.67
C LEU A 175 5.17 -1.27 -13.17
N GLY A 176 6.35 -1.53 -13.74
CA GLY A 176 6.69 -1.12 -15.09
C GLY A 176 5.71 -1.68 -16.13
N ARG A 177 4.97 -0.78 -16.79
CA ARG A 177 4.28 -1.07 -18.06
C ARG A 177 5.34 -1.46 -19.09
N ASN A 178 5.33 -2.72 -19.52
CA ASN A 178 5.99 -3.14 -20.74
C ASN A 178 5.45 -2.29 -21.90
N LYS A 179 6.26 -1.35 -22.37
CA LYS A 179 6.03 -0.71 -23.66
C LYS A 179 6.23 -1.78 -24.72
N HIS A 180 5.13 -2.23 -25.31
CA HIS A 180 5.18 -2.99 -26.56
C HIS A 180 5.94 -2.15 -27.59
N LEU A 181 7.09 -2.65 -28.05
CA LEU A 181 7.71 -2.21 -29.29
C LEU A 181 6.82 -2.65 -30.44
N HIS A 182 6.24 -1.68 -31.16
CA HIS A 182 5.89 -1.79 -32.56
C HIS A 182 6.19 -0.46 -33.26
#